data_AF-A0A962XEM3-F1
#
_entry.id   AF-A0A962XEM3-F1
#
_cell.length_a   1.000
_cell.length_b   1.000
_cell.length_c   1.000
_cell.angle_alpha   90.00
_cell.angle_beta   90.00
_cell.angle_gamma   90.00
#
_symmetry.space_group_name_H-M   'P 1'
#
loop_
_entity.id
_entity.type
_entity.pdbx_description
1 polymer ?
#
loop_
_entity_poly.entity_id
_entity_poly.type
_entity_poly.pdbx_seq_one_letter_code
_entity_poly.pdbx_strand_id
1 'polypeptide(L)'
;EVQDGVTESNHGILDYLVVTSSKWWDDLPGDVRSQLAQILKEVTEERNSESTKVNEQNKKNVIAAGGVVRTLTPAQRQAWVEAMKPVWKKFEKDIGADLMEAALSANKG
;
A
#
# COMPACT_ATOMS: atom_id res chain seq x y z
N GLU A 1 13.95 6.15 -20.22
CA GLU A 1 13.35 5.15 -19.31
C GLU A 1 13.46 3.76 -19.94
N VAL A 2 13.46 2.69 -19.13
CA VAL A 2 13.80 1.31 -19.53
C VAL A 2 12.58 0.38 -19.66
N GLN A 3 11.37 0.93 -19.65
CA GLN A 3 10.10 0.20 -19.79
C GLN A 3 9.32 0.81 -20.97
N ASP A 4 8.60 -0.01 -21.73
CA ASP A 4 7.80 0.42 -22.88
C ASP A 4 6.39 0.92 -22.49
N GLY A 5 6.10 0.94 -21.20
CA GLY A 5 4.92 1.52 -20.58
C GLY A 5 4.52 0.79 -19.30
N VAL A 6 3.39 1.20 -18.73
CA VAL A 6 2.86 0.71 -17.46
C VAL A 6 1.38 0.37 -17.63
N THR A 7 0.93 -0.72 -17.01
CA THR A 7 -0.50 -1.04 -16.91
C THR A 7 -1.00 -0.70 -15.51
N GLU A 8 -1.95 0.23 -15.43
CA GLU A 8 -2.65 0.60 -14.21
C GLU A 8 -3.63 -0.51 -13.82
N SER A 9 -3.08 -1.51 -13.13
CA SER A 9 -3.76 -2.77 -12.82
C SER A 9 -4.37 -2.78 -11.43
N ASN A 10 -3.85 -1.96 -10.50
CA ASN A 10 -4.32 -1.85 -9.11
C ASN A 10 -4.48 -3.23 -8.44
N HIS A 11 -3.49 -4.11 -8.65
CA HIS A 11 -3.54 -5.54 -8.31
C HIS A 11 -2.90 -5.88 -6.95
N GLY A 12 -2.38 -4.89 -6.24
CA GLY A 12 -1.73 -5.02 -4.94
C GLY A 12 -1.55 -3.65 -4.31
N ILE A 13 -1.06 -3.63 -3.07
CA ILE A 13 -0.75 -2.41 -2.32
C ILE A 13 0.73 -2.40 -1.97
N LEU A 14 1.31 -1.20 -1.87
CA LEU A 14 2.63 -0.97 -1.33
C LEU A 14 2.51 0.03 -0.19
N ASP A 15 2.48 -0.49 1.03
CA ASP A 15 2.42 0.27 2.28
C ASP A 15 3.61 -0.10 3.16
N TYR A 16 3.80 0.66 4.25
CA TYR A 16 4.96 0.55 5.12
C TYR A 16 4.56 0.38 6.58
N LEU A 17 5.29 -0.49 7.29
CA LEU A 17 5.31 -0.53 8.74
C LEU A 17 6.55 0.22 9.23
N VAL A 18 6.34 1.32 9.97
CA VAL A 18 7.45 2.02 10.65
C VAL A 18 7.85 1.19 11.87
N VAL A 19 9.09 0.72 11.90
CA VAL A 19 9.60 -0.18 12.94
C VAL A 19 10.82 0.40 13.64
N THR A 20 10.93 0.13 14.94
CA THR A 20 12.13 0.36 15.75
C THR A 20 12.29 -0.77 16.77
N SER A 21 13.44 -0.84 17.43
CA SER A 21 13.65 -1.78 18.55
C SER A 21 12.75 -1.42 19.72
N SER A 22 12.03 -2.40 20.27
CA SER A 22 11.23 -2.23 21.49
C SER A 22 12.10 -1.77 22.66
N LYS A 23 13.26 -2.41 22.86
CA LYS A 23 14.22 -2.02 23.90
C LYS A 23 14.64 -0.55 23.76
N TRP A 24 15.03 -0.12 22.56
CA TRP A 24 15.43 1.27 22.35
C TRP A 24 14.28 2.24 22.63
N TRP A 25 13.08 1.92 22.15
CA TRP A 25 11.89 2.75 22.37
C TRP A 25 11.55 2.88 23.86
N ASP A 26 11.61 1.77 24.60
CA ASP A 26 11.28 1.72 26.02
C ASP A 26 12.34 2.41 26.90
N ASP A 27 13.61 2.40 26.47
CA ASP A 27 14.72 3.03 27.18
C ASP A 27 14.79 4.57 26.97
N LEU A 28 13.97 5.15 26.07
CA LEU A 28 13.94 6.60 25.85
C LEU A 28 13.42 7.36 27.09
N PRO A 29 13.97 8.55 27.40
CA PRO A 29 13.36 9.46 28.37
C PRO A 29 11.88 9.70 28.06
N GLY A 30 11.03 9.72 29.09
CA GLY A 30 9.58 9.70 28.90
C GLY A 30 9.03 10.89 28.11
N ASP A 31 9.63 12.07 28.27
CA ASP A 31 9.31 13.28 27.51
C ASP A 31 9.71 13.16 26.03
N VAL A 32 10.92 12.68 25.75
CA VAL A 32 11.42 12.43 24.39
C VAL A 32 10.55 11.39 23.67
N ARG A 33 10.25 10.27 24.34
CA ARG A 33 9.41 9.21 23.77
C ARG A 33 8.02 9.72 23.43
N SER A 34 7.40 10.49 24.33
CA SER A 34 6.06 11.04 24.14
C SER A 34 6.03 12.04 22.98
N GLN A 35 7.03 12.92 22.88
CA GLN A 35 7.14 13.86 21.77
C GLN A 35 7.35 13.14 20.43
N LEU A 36 8.24 12.16 20.38
CA LEU A 36 8.48 11.37 19.17
C LEU A 36 7.24 10.59 18.74
N ALA A 37 6.49 10.01 19.69
CA ALA A 37 5.23 9.32 19.40
C ALA A 37 4.18 10.26 18.79
N GLN A 38 4.08 11.49 19.32
CA GLN A 38 3.16 12.49 18.79
C GLN A 38 3.54 12.89 17.36
N ILE A 39 4.84 13.15 17.11
CA ILE A 39 5.34 13.47 15.76
C ILE A 39 5.06 12.31 14.79
N LEU A 40 5.33 11.07 15.19
CA LEU A 40 5.07 9.90 14.35
C LEU A 40 3.58 9.80 13.98
N LYS A 41 2.68 10.06 14.93
CA LYS A 41 1.25 10.08 14.67
C LYS A 41 0.88 11.18 13.66
N GLU A 42 1.26 12.42 13.93
CA GLU A 42 0.92 13.58 13.10
C GLU A 42 1.45 13.44 11.67
N VAL A 43 2.72 13.04 11.53
CA VAL A 43 3.33 12.82 10.21
C VAL A 43 2.69 11.65 9.49
N THR A 44 2.30 10.58 10.19
CA THR A 44 1.58 9.46 9.57
C THR A 44 0.23 9.92 9.01
N GLU A 45 -0.53 10.70 9.78
CA GLU A 45 -1.81 11.27 9.33
C GLU A 45 -1.62 12.19 8.12
N GLU A 46 -0.63 13.09 8.16
CA GLU A 46 -0.29 13.98 7.05
C GLU A 46 0.08 13.19 5.78
N ARG A 47 1.01 12.25 5.88
CA ARG A 47 1.50 11.46 4.74
C ARG A 47 0.42 10.55 4.16
N ASN A 48 -0.46 10.00 4.98
CA ASN A 48 -1.60 9.22 4.51
C ASN A 48 -2.54 10.10 3.67
N SER A 49 -2.81 11.32 4.12
CA SER A 49 -3.68 12.27 3.40
C SER A 49 -3.12 12.71 2.04
N GLU A 50 -1.79 12.80 1.89
CA GLU A 50 -1.12 13.23 0.66
C GLU A 50 -0.79 12.09 -0.31
N SER A 51 -0.80 10.83 0.15
CA SER A 51 -0.33 9.65 -0.61
C SER A 51 -0.95 9.54 -2.01
N THR A 52 -2.28 9.57 -2.11
CA THR A 52 -3.02 9.50 -3.38
C THR A 52 -2.65 10.65 -4.31
N LYS A 53 -2.53 11.87 -3.79
CA LYS A 53 -2.19 13.06 -4.58
C LYS A 53 -0.78 12.96 -5.17
N VAL A 54 0.19 12.46 -4.39
CA VAL A 54 1.55 12.22 -4.88
C VAL A 54 1.56 11.16 -5.99
N ASN A 55 0.82 10.06 -5.82
CA ASN A 55 0.72 8.99 -6.83
C ASN A 55 0.12 9.51 -8.14
N GLU A 56 -0.97 10.26 -8.07
CA GLU A 56 -1.61 10.87 -9.25
C GLU A 56 -0.72 11.91 -9.92
N GLN A 57 0.01 12.72 -9.15
CA GLN A 57 0.96 13.67 -9.73
C GLN A 57 2.10 12.96 -10.45
N ASN A 58 2.64 11.88 -9.87
CA ASN A 58 3.71 11.11 -10.49
C ASN A 58 3.24 10.41 -11.76
N LYS A 59 2.01 9.86 -11.78
CA LYS A 59 1.39 9.32 -13.00
C LYS A 59 1.33 10.37 -14.11
N LYS A 60 0.93 11.61 -13.81
CA LYS A 60 0.92 12.72 -14.77
C LYS A 60 2.33 13.04 -15.28
N ASN A 61 3.34 13.01 -14.41
CA ASN A 61 4.73 13.27 -14.80
C ASN A 61 5.25 12.19 -15.77
N VAL A 62 4.93 10.90 -15.55
CA VAL A 62 5.27 9.82 -16.48
C VAL A 62 4.65 10.05 -17.86
N ILE A 63 3.37 10.42 -17.90
CA ILE A 63 2.67 10.71 -19.16
C ILE A 63 3.30 11.92 -19.86
N ALA A 64 3.61 12.99 -19.12
CA ALA A 64 4.23 14.20 -19.65
C ALA A 64 5.64 13.95 -20.21
N ALA A 65 6.37 12.97 -19.66
CA ALA A 65 7.67 12.52 -20.15
C ALA A 65 7.58 11.62 -21.40
N GLY A 66 6.37 11.31 -21.88
CA GLY A 66 6.12 10.44 -23.04
C GLY A 66 5.88 8.98 -22.69
N GLY A 67 5.76 8.62 -21.40
CA GLY A 67 5.45 7.27 -20.96
C GLY A 67 4.02 6.86 -21.31
N VAL A 68 3.83 5.57 -21.62
CA VAL A 68 2.51 5.00 -21.95
C VAL A 68 1.88 4.38 -20.72
N VAL A 69 0.72 4.89 -20.29
CA VAL A 69 -0.09 4.29 -19.22
C VAL A 69 -1.34 3.66 -19.81
N ARG A 70 -1.52 2.35 -19.59
CA ARG A 70 -2.63 1.55 -20.11
C ARG A 70 -3.63 1.27 -18.99
N THR A 71 -4.92 1.44 -19.27
CA THR A 71 -6.01 1.12 -18.35
C THR A 71 -6.68 -0.20 -18.74
N LEU A 72 -7.18 -0.94 -17.75
CA LEU A 72 -7.90 -2.19 -17.97
C LEU A 72 -9.40 -1.94 -18.10
N THR A 73 -10.05 -2.63 -19.03
CA THR A 73 -11.51 -2.76 -19.00
C THR A 73 -11.94 -3.60 -17.78
N PRO A 74 -13.22 -3.52 -17.35
CA PRO A 74 -13.71 -4.36 -16.26
C PRO A 74 -13.49 -5.86 -16.48
N ALA A 75 -13.70 -6.35 -17.72
CA ALA A 75 -13.48 -7.75 -18.08
C ALA A 75 -12.00 -8.15 -17.98
N GLN A 76 -11.08 -7.28 -18.46
CA GLN A 76 -9.64 -7.52 -18.32
C GLN A 76 -9.23 -7.53 -16.86
N ARG A 77 -9.72 -6.58 -16.05
CA ARG A 77 -9.44 -6.54 -14.60
C ARG A 77 -9.94 -7.82 -13.91
N GLN A 78 -11.13 -8.30 -14.25
CA GLN A 78 -11.67 -9.52 -13.68
C GLN A 78 -10.82 -10.74 -14.02
N ALA A 79 -10.32 -10.85 -15.25
CA ALA A 79 -9.39 -11.91 -15.66
C ALA A 79 -8.09 -11.89 -14.83
N TRP A 80 -7.56 -10.71 -14.51
CA TRP A 80 -6.41 -10.57 -13.60
C TRP A 80 -6.73 -11.06 -12.18
N VAL A 81 -7.89 -10.68 -11.64
CA VAL A 81 -8.33 -11.13 -10.31
C VAL A 81 -8.43 -12.66 -10.27
N GLU A 82 -9.07 -13.27 -11.25
CA GLU A 82 -9.24 -14.73 -11.32
C GLU A 82 -7.92 -15.48 -11.47
N ALA A 83 -7.00 -14.96 -12.29
CA ALA A 83 -5.67 -15.56 -12.48
C ALA A 83 -4.82 -15.49 -11.20
N MET A 84 -4.95 -14.43 -10.39
CA MET A 84 -4.13 -14.21 -9.19
C MET A 84 -4.73 -14.82 -7.91
N LYS A 85 -6.05 -14.93 -7.81
CA LYS A 85 -6.76 -15.43 -6.62
C LYS A 85 -6.30 -16.81 -6.10
N PRO A 86 -5.85 -17.77 -6.93
CA PRO A 86 -5.33 -19.05 -6.43
C PRO A 86 -4.14 -18.91 -5.45
N VAL A 87 -3.40 -17.81 -5.50
CA VAL A 87 -2.29 -17.54 -4.56
C VAL A 87 -2.80 -17.46 -3.12
N TRP A 88 -4.01 -16.94 -2.89
CA TRP A 88 -4.58 -16.80 -1.54
C TRP A 88 -4.73 -18.14 -0.84
N LYS A 89 -5.22 -19.17 -1.55
CA LYS A 89 -5.36 -20.53 -1.01
C LYS A 89 -4.02 -21.16 -0.65
N LYS A 90 -2.94 -20.79 -1.33
CA LYS A 90 -1.59 -21.33 -1.06
C LYS A 90 -1.07 -20.85 0.30
N PHE A 91 -1.42 -19.64 0.71
CA PHE A 91 -0.92 -19.00 1.93
C PHE A 91 -1.95 -18.91 3.07
N GLU A 92 -3.18 -19.40 2.87
CA GLU A 92 -4.26 -19.32 3.85
C GLU A 92 -3.88 -19.91 5.21
N LYS A 93 -3.14 -21.03 5.23
CA LYS A 93 -2.68 -21.66 6.47
C LYS A 93 -1.62 -20.84 7.21
N ASP A 94 -0.76 -20.12 6.48
CA ASP A 94 0.33 -19.34 7.05
C ASP A 94 -0.16 -17.97 7.55
N ILE A 95 -1.19 -17.40 6.88
CA ILE A 95 -1.75 -16.09 7.20
C ILE A 95 -2.88 -16.18 8.23
N GLY A 96 -3.71 -17.22 8.14
CA GLY A 96 -4.94 -17.36 8.94
C GLY A 96 -6.19 -16.90 8.16
N ALA A 97 -7.21 -17.75 8.14
CA ALA A 97 -8.45 -17.48 7.40
C ALA A 97 -9.25 -16.29 7.96
N ASP A 98 -9.20 -16.09 9.28
CA ASP A 98 -9.82 -14.98 9.99
C ASP A 98 -9.20 -13.63 9.61
N LEU A 99 -7.87 -13.54 9.54
CA LEU A 99 -7.18 -12.31 9.11
C LEU A 99 -7.47 -12.00 7.64
N MET A 100 -7.52 -13.02 6.78
CA MET A 100 -7.89 -12.87 5.38
C MET A 100 -9.35 -12.39 5.23
N GLU A 101 -10.28 -12.94 6.01
CA GLU A 101 -11.69 -12.51 6.01
C GLU A 101 -11.84 -11.07 6.51
N ALA A 102 -11.09 -10.68 7.55
CA ALA A 102 -11.06 -9.31 8.04
C ALA A 102 -10.58 -8.33 6.96
N ALA A 103 -9.49 -8.65 6.26
CA ALA A 103 -8.99 -7.85 5.15
C ALA A 103 -9.98 -7.74 3.98
N LEU A 104 -10.69 -8.84 3.66
CA LEU A 104 -11.73 -8.82 2.62
C LEU A 104 -12.92 -7.96 3.03
N SER A 105 -13.33 -8.03 4.28
CA SER A 105 -14.47 -7.28 4.81
C SER A 105 -14.19 -5.78 4.88
N ALA A 106 -12.93 -5.38 5.08
CA ALA A 106 -12.52 -3.97 5.05
C ALA A 106 -12.79 -3.27 3.71
N ASN A 107 -12.97 -4.02 2.61
CA ASN A 107 -13.32 -3.46 1.29
C ASN A 107 -14.83 -3.18 1.12
N LYS A 108 -15.68 -3.58 2.08
CA LYS A 108 -17.15 -3.45 1.98
C LYS A 108 -17.69 -2.18 2.69
N GLY A 109 -16.83 -1.21 2.95
CA GLY A 109 -17.17 0.11 3.51
C GLY A 109 -17.62 1.12 2.46
#